data_AF-V5H3U7-F1
#
_entry.id   AF-V5H3U7-F1
#
_cell.length_a   1.000
_cell.length_b   1.000
_cell.length_c   1.000
_cell.angle_alpha   90.00
_cell.angle_beta   90.00
_cell.angle_gamma   90.00
#
_symmetry.space_group_name_H-M   'P 1'
#
loop_
_entity.id
_entity.type
_entity.pdbx_description
1 polymer ?
#
loop_
_entity_poly.entity_id
_entity_poly.type
_entity_poly.pdbx_seq_one_letter_code
_entity_poly.pdbx_strand_id
1 'polypeptide(L)'
;VCEGPPWLRGRLFHNMTKEDLTRWPTDCFEGCACYCYEDDSPEPTIYANCSNAHLMRIPKYFPKGTRMVDFSGNQLERLDDTFVKKAPSIESLILRNNTLSIVEPAVVPDSVRHLNLRNNKLTRLPLDLVEKLNLTSILLAGNPWQCKCEDYAFRQWAEANRYMVQDADEIMCSLQSHTPEAMKPFMELGQKELCPSATSAWLLYGVHVLVFVACVLTASTAYLKYKREIKVWLYARGLCSRLQCIKEDDLDEDKLFDVFLSFSSKDSNWAYNELIPKIETHGFSVCTYDRNFKGGYLVQDIIHEAVACSRRILLLLTENFVESEWCRWEFRVAHHRALEDNTNRLIVVLVDEVTSDAVDEELRRYMQVTNFLRWGESHFWDKLLYSLPKKDSQRRLIPSSQEYASSHL
;
A
#
# COMPACT_ATOMS: atom_id res chain seq x y z
N VAL A 1 75.77 -29.38 -37.69
CA VAL A 1 74.42 -29.68 -38.23
C VAL A 1 73.60 -30.23 -37.07
N CYS A 2 72.36 -29.79 -36.89
CA CYS A 2 71.55 -30.25 -35.75
C CYS A 2 71.21 -31.74 -35.90
N GLU A 3 71.42 -32.54 -34.85
CA GLU A 3 71.11 -33.98 -34.83
C GLU A 3 69.66 -34.28 -34.42
N GLY A 4 69.05 -33.34 -33.69
CA GLY A 4 67.66 -33.35 -33.25
C GLY A 4 67.29 -31.98 -32.65
N PRO A 5 66.03 -31.75 -32.26
CA PRO A 5 64.85 -32.61 -32.44
C PRO A 5 64.49 -32.87 -33.91
N PRO A 6 63.58 -33.84 -34.23
CA PRO A 6 63.33 -34.30 -35.60
C PRO A 6 63.03 -33.19 -36.63
N TRP A 7 62.38 -32.10 -36.21
CA TRP A 7 62.04 -30.95 -37.06
C TRP A 7 63.20 -29.98 -37.31
N LEU A 8 64.30 -30.08 -36.55
CA LEU A 8 65.53 -29.30 -36.73
C LEU A 8 66.66 -30.11 -37.37
N ARG A 9 66.49 -31.43 -37.48
CA ARG A 9 67.51 -32.35 -37.99
C ARG A 9 67.98 -31.95 -39.39
N GLY A 10 69.29 -31.89 -39.58
CA GLY A 10 69.88 -31.55 -40.88
C GLY A 10 70.03 -30.04 -41.14
N ARG A 11 69.49 -29.16 -40.29
CA ARG A 11 69.69 -27.70 -40.42
C ARG A 11 71.07 -27.27 -39.90
N LEU A 12 71.62 -26.22 -40.49
CA LEU A 12 72.86 -25.59 -40.06
C LEU A 12 72.57 -24.61 -38.92
N PHE A 13 73.23 -24.80 -37.78
CA PHE A 13 73.00 -24.01 -36.56
C PHE A 13 73.18 -22.49 -36.77
N HIS A 14 74.16 -22.08 -37.58
CA HIS A 14 74.43 -20.65 -37.83
C HIS A 14 73.34 -19.95 -38.67
N ASN A 15 72.48 -20.71 -39.37
CA ASN A 15 71.36 -20.17 -40.13
C ASN A 15 70.05 -20.11 -39.32
N MET A 16 70.08 -20.52 -38.05
CA MET A 16 68.88 -20.58 -37.22
C MET A 16 68.71 -19.32 -36.38
N THR A 17 67.48 -18.84 -36.30
CA THR A 17 67.10 -17.78 -35.37
C THR A 17 66.72 -18.38 -34.01
N LYS A 18 66.64 -17.53 -32.99
CA LYS A 18 66.12 -17.92 -31.67
C LYS A 18 64.70 -18.50 -31.78
N GLU A 19 63.88 -17.96 -32.67
CA GLU A 19 62.51 -18.42 -32.88
C GLU A 19 62.46 -19.83 -33.50
N ASP A 20 63.38 -20.14 -34.42
CA ASP A 20 63.50 -21.49 -34.98
C ASP A 20 63.89 -22.53 -33.92
N LEU A 21 64.63 -22.12 -32.89
CA LEU A 21 65.10 -22.98 -31.80
C LEU A 21 64.02 -23.19 -30.71
N THR A 22 63.16 -22.21 -30.48
CA THR A 22 62.13 -22.28 -29.43
C THR A 22 60.79 -22.78 -29.93
N ARG A 23 60.51 -22.75 -31.24
CA ARG A 23 59.21 -23.19 -31.75
C ARG A 23 59.03 -24.71 -31.62
N TRP A 24 57.86 -25.10 -31.11
CA TRP A 24 57.46 -26.49 -30.91
C TRP A 24 56.37 -26.90 -31.91
N PRO A 25 56.70 -27.64 -32.99
CA PRO A 25 55.74 -27.93 -34.06
C PRO A 25 54.92 -29.21 -33.86
N THR A 26 55.28 -30.09 -32.93
CA THR A 26 54.62 -31.39 -32.75
C THR A 26 53.45 -31.29 -31.77
N ASP A 27 52.33 -31.94 -32.10
CA ASP A 27 51.10 -31.96 -31.28
C ASP A 27 50.56 -30.57 -30.89
N CYS A 28 50.90 -29.54 -31.67
CA CYS A 28 50.39 -28.20 -31.52
C CYS A 28 49.15 -28.03 -32.42
N PHE A 29 48.04 -27.54 -31.87
CA PHE A 29 46.80 -27.40 -32.60
C PHE A 29 46.89 -26.36 -33.74
N GLU A 30 46.18 -26.61 -34.83
CA GLU A 30 46.10 -25.69 -35.97
C GLU A 30 45.58 -24.31 -35.55
N GLY A 31 46.33 -23.25 -35.87
CA GLY A 31 46.00 -21.88 -35.45
C GLY A 31 46.63 -21.46 -34.11
N CYS A 32 47.27 -22.38 -33.39
CA CYS A 32 48.10 -22.05 -32.23
C CYS A 32 49.60 -22.05 -32.58
N ALA A 33 50.37 -21.24 -31.87
CA ALA A 33 51.83 -21.25 -31.91
C ALA A 33 52.37 -21.76 -30.57
N CYS A 34 53.04 -22.90 -30.60
CA CYS A 34 53.63 -23.49 -29.40
C CYS A 34 55.13 -23.20 -29.34
N TYR A 35 55.61 -22.89 -28.15
CA TYR A 35 56.99 -22.53 -27.87
C TYR A 35 57.50 -23.32 -26.67
N CYS A 36 58.76 -23.70 -26.71
CA CYS A 36 59.49 -24.31 -25.61
C CYS A 36 60.39 -23.24 -25.00
N TYR A 37 60.39 -23.14 -23.67
CA TYR A 37 61.32 -22.30 -22.93
C TYR A 37 62.05 -23.13 -21.89
N GLU A 38 63.28 -22.71 -21.59
CA GLU A 38 64.00 -23.22 -20.43
C GLU A 38 63.58 -22.40 -19.22
N ASP A 39 63.21 -23.11 -18.16
CA ASP A 39 62.92 -22.57 -16.85
C ASP A 39 63.75 -23.40 -15.84
N ASP A 40 63.76 -23.05 -14.56
CA ASP A 40 64.45 -23.83 -13.50
C ASP A 40 63.85 -25.24 -13.28
N SER A 41 62.90 -25.65 -14.12
CA SER A 41 62.29 -26.98 -14.11
C SER A 41 63.18 -28.03 -14.79
N PRO A 42 63.22 -29.27 -14.28
CA PRO A 42 64.00 -30.36 -14.87
C PRO A 42 63.47 -30.85 -16.24
N GLU A 43 62.25 -30.46 -16.61
CA GLU A 43 61.65 -30.74 -17.90
C GLU A 43 61.37 -29.44 -18.67
N PRO A 44 61.51 -29.44 -20.01
CA PRO A 44 61.20 -28.29 -20.84
C PRO A 44 59.74 -27.90 -20.71
N THR A 45 59.48 -26.62 -20.48
CA THR A 45 58.13 -26.07 -20.31
C THR A 45 57.60 -25.61 -21.66
N ILE A 46 56.38 -26.04 -21.99
CA ILE A 46 55.73 -25.66 -23.24
C ILE A 46 54.67 -24.59 -22.99
N TYR A 47 54.79 -23.51 -23.74
CA TYR A 47 53.82 -22.43 -23.86
C TYR A 47 53.02 -22.58 -25.16
N ALA A 48 51.71 -22.75 -25.05
CA ALA A 48 50.81 -22.79 -26.20
C ALA A 48 50.07 -21.44 -26.34
N ASN A 49 50.45 -20.65 -27.35
CA ASN A 49 49.77 -19.41 -27.69
C ASN A 49 48.66 -19.68 -28.72
N CYS A 50 47.41 -19.64 -28.27
CA CYS A 50 46.21 -19.77 -29.07
C CYS A 50 45.39 -18.45 -29.08
N SER A 51 46.05 -17.31 -28.82
CA SER A 51 45.39 -16.01 -28.77
C SER A 51 44.88 -15.57 -30.14
N ASN A 52 43.71 -14.94 -30.17
CA ASN A 52 43.06 -14.42 -31.39
C ASN A 52 42.90 -15.45 -32.53
N ALA A 53 42.84 -16.74 -32.19
CA ALA A 53 42.71 -17.83 -33.16
C ALA A 53 41.24 -18.12 -33.56
N HIS A 54 40.31 -17.21 -33.23
CA HIS A 54 38.87 -17.33 -33.48
C HIS A 54 38.25 -18.62 -32.92
N LEU A 55 38.77 -19.09 -31.79
CA LEU A 55 38.32 -20.33 -31.15
C LEU A 55 36.95 -20.13 -30.48
N MET A 56 36.00 -21.00 -30.80
CA MET A 56 34.72 -21.12 -30.07
C MET A 56 34.74 -22.25 -29.03
N ARG A 57 35.72 -23.16 -29.12
CA ARG A 57 35.90 -24.32 -28.24
C ARG A 57 37.38 -24.58 -28.00
N ILE A 58 37.69 -25.26 -26.91
CA ILE A 58 39.05 -25.66 -26.57
C ILE A 58 39.58 -26.67 -27.61
N PRO A 59 40.83 -26.52 -28.07
CA PRO A 59 41.53 -27.48 -28.92
C PRO A 59 41.45 -28.95 -28.47
N LYS A 60 41.58 -29.88 -29.42
CA LYS A 60 41.45 -31.32 -29.15
C LYS A 60 42.69 -31.92 -28.47
N TYR A 61 43.86 -31.37 -28.75
CA TYR A 61 45.15 -31.89 -28.28
C TYR A 61 46.09 -30.72 -27.99
N PHE A 62 47.03 -30.95 -27.08
CA PHE A 62 48.12 -30.05 -26.73
C PHE A 62 49.42 -30.86 -26.64
N PRO A 63 50.58 -30.23 -26.82
CA PRO A 63 51.85 -30.88 -26.57
C PRO A 63 51.93 -31.39 -25.12
N LYS A 64 52.53 -32.57 -24.92
CA LYS A 64 52.78 -33.08 -23.56
C LYS A 64 53.75 -32.14 -22.84
N GLY A 65 53.47 -31.82 -21.58
CA GLY A 65 54.28 -30.84 -20.83
C GLY A 65 53.89 -29.38 -21.04
N THR A 66 52.74 -29.10 -21.67
CA THR A 66 52.18 -27.75 -21.73
C THR A 66 51.85 -27.26 -20.32
N ARG A 67 52.55 -26.20 -19.89
CA ARG A 67 52.35 -25.55 -18.58
C ARG A 67 51.63 -24.21 -18.68
N MET A 68 51.72 -23.54 -19.83
CA MET A 68 51.07 -22.25 -20.05
C MET A 68 50.25 -22.28 -21.32
N VAL A 69 49.00 -21.83 -21.24
CA VAL A 69 48.11 -21.71 -22.40
C VAL A 69 47.45 -20.35 -22.43
N ASP A 70 47.57 -19.69 -23.58
CA ASP A 70 46.92 -18.41 -23.84
C ASP A 70 45.77 -18.58 -24.84
N PHE A 71 44.54 -18.42 -24.36
CA PHE A 71 43.31 -18.41 -25.15
C PHE A 71 42.70 -17.01 -25.27
N SER A 72 43.48 -15.95 -25.06
CA SER A 72 42.95 -14.59 -25.05
C SER A 72 42.40 -14.14 -26.41
N GLY A 73 41.36 -13.29 -26.40
CA GLY A 73 40.79 -12.72 -27.62
C GLY A 73 40.05 -13.73 -28.51
N ASN A 74 39.45 -14.75 -27.90
CA ASN A 74 38.65 -15.76 -28.60
C ASN A 74 37.15 -15.60 -28.28
N GLN A 75 36.32 -16.56 -28.68
CA GLN A 75 34.86 -16.57 -28.49
C GLN A 75 34.44 -17.77 -27.64
N LEU A 76 35.24 -18.11 -26.62
CA LEU A 76 34.94 -19.23 -25.73
C LEU A 76 33.78 -18.85 -24.81
N GLU A 77 32.67 -19.56 -24.91
CA GLU A 77 31.50 -19.40 -24.02
C GLU A 77 31.58 -20.25 -22.76
N ARG A 78 32.29 -21.39 -22.84
CA ARG A 78 32.48 -22.34 -21.74
C ARG A 78 33.77 -23.13 -21.92
N LEU A 79 34.30 -23.61 -20.80
CA LEU A 79 35.34 -24.64 -20.80
C LEU A 79 34.66 -26.03 -20.87
N ASP A 80 35.34 -26.99 -21.48
CA ASP A 80 34.84 -28.36 -21.68
C ASP A 80 35.52 -29.29 -20.66
N ASP A 81 34.77 -30.21 -20.05
CA ASP A 81 35.22 -31.21 -19.05
C ASP A 81 36.42 -32.05 -19.55
N THR A 82 36.56 -32.19 -20.87
CA THR A 82 37.68 -32.89 -21.48
C THR A 82 39.00 -32.13 -21.37
N PHE A 83 38.98 -30.82 -21.05
CA PHE A 83 40.17 -29.99 -20.95
C PHE A 83 41.15 -30.48 -19.88
N VAL A 84 40.62 -30.83 -18.70
CA VAL A 84 41.42 -31.38 -17.59
C VAL A 84 42.16 -32.65 -18.02
N LYS A 85 41.54 -33.49 -18.84
CA LYS A 85 42.17 -34.71 -19.38
C LYS A 85 43.20 -34.42 -20.47
N LYS A 86 42.96 -33.40 -21.29
CA LYS A 86 43.82 -33.04 -22.43
C LYS A 86 45.10 -32.33 -21.99
N ALA A 87 45.03 -31.52 -20.93
CA ALA A 87 46.15 -30.74 -20.45
C ALA A 87 46.16 -30.66 -18.90
N PRO A 88 46.51 -31.77 -18.22
CA PRO A 88 46.42 -31.91 -16.76
C PRO A 88 47.52 -31.17 -15.99
N SER A 89 48.55 -30.66 -16.65
CA SER A 89 49.75 -30.07 -16.03
C SER A 89 49.85 -28.55 -16.26
N ILE A 90 48.75 -27.90 -16.67
CA ILE A 90 48.73 -26.45 -16.90
C ILE A 90 48.84 -25.73 -15.57
N GLU A 91 49.81 -24.83 -15.47
CA GLU A 91 50.01 -23.93 -14.33
C GLU A 91 49.48 -22.52 -14.61
N SER A 92 49.52 -22.07 -15.86
CA SER A 92 49.07 -20.72 -16.25
C SER A 92 48.02 -20.78 -17.37
N LEU A 93 46.82 -20.30 -17.08
CA LEU A 93 45.67 -20.33 -17.96
C LEU A 93 45.15 -18.90 -18.20
N ILE A 94 45.33 -18.40 -19.42
CA ILE A 94 44.89 -17.06 -19.82
C ILE A 94 43.63 -17.18 -20.68
N LEU A 95 42.52 -16.66 -20.18
CA LEU A 95 41.19 -16.70 -20.81
C LEU A 95 40.60 -15.30 -21.02
N ARG A 96 41.43 -14.25 -20.95
CA ARG A 96 41.00 -12.86 -21.06
C ARG A 96 40.30 -12.56 -22.40
N ASN A 97 39.34 -11.63 -22.41
CA ASN A 97 38.64 -11.20 -23.63
C ASN A 97 37.98 -12.40 -24.35
N ASN A 98 37.16 -13.15 -23.63
CA ASN A 98 36.31 -14.21 -24.17
C ASN A 98 34.83 -13.91 -23.80
N THR A 99 33.94 -14.87 -24.04
CA THR A 99 32.50 -14.74 -23.74
C THR A 99 32.05 -15.69 -22.64
N LEU A 100 32.95 -16.07 -21.71
CA LEU A 100 32.67 -17.01 -20.64
C LEU A 100 31.61 -16.45 -19.69
N SER A 101 30.52 -17.19 -19.48
CA SER A 101 29.47 -16.84 -18.52
C SER A 101 29.56 -17.59 -17.20
N ILE A 102 30.20 -18.76 -17.21
CA ILE A 102 30.40 -19.62 -16.04
C ILE A 102 31.76 -20.34 -16.13
N VAL A 103 32.41 -20.53 -14.99
CA VAL A 103 33.60 -21.38 -14.83
C VAL A 103 33.35 -22.31 -13.66
N GLU A 104 33.18 -23.59 -13.94
CA GLU A 104 32.95 -24.60 -12.91
C GLU A 104 34.28 -25.14 -12.37
N PRO A 105 34.36 -25.53 -11.09
CA PRO A 105 35.57 -26.14 -10.54
C PRO A 105 36.01 -27.42 -11.28
N ALA A 106 35.07 -28.16 -11.85
CA ALA A 106 35.35 -29.45 -12.51
C ALA A 106 36.12 -29.31 -13.85
N VAL A 107 36.00 -28.16 -14.52
CA VAL A 107 36.58 -27.95 -15.86
C VAL A 107 37.95 -27.28 -15.83
N VAL A 108 38.40 -26.83 -14.66
CA VAL A 108 39.73 -26.22 -14.47
C VAL A 108 40.69 -27.25 -13.86
N PRO A 109 41.87 -27.48 -14.46
CA PRO A 109 42.87 -28.40 -13.91
C PRO A 109 43.38 -27.96 -12.54
N ASP A 110 43.60 -28.91 -11.63
CA ASP A 110 44.04 -28.65 -10.25
C ASP A 110 45.46 -28.09 -10.16
N SER A 111 46.24 -28.24 -11.23
CA SER A 111 47.60 -27.72 -11.35
C SER A 111 47.66 -26.21 -11.58
N VAL A 112 46.53 -25.56 -11.91
CA VAL A 112 46.49 -24.14 -12.27
C VAL A 112 46.83 -23.26 -11.06
N ARG A 113 47.80 -22.36 -11.27
CA ARG A 113 48.29 -21.37 -10.29
C ARG A 113 48.02 -19.94 -10.72
N HIS A 114 48.05 -19.68 -12.02
CA HIS A 114 47.79 -18.37 -12.60
C HIS A 114 46.54 -18.45 -13.48
N LEU A 115 45.50 -17.72 -13.11
CA LEU A 115 44.23 -17.75 -13.82
C LEU A 115 43.80 -16.34 -14.21
N ASN A 116 43.69 -16.08 -15.52
CA ASN A 116 43.25 -14.78 -16.01
C ASN A 116 41.87 -14.89 -16.69
N LEU A 117 40.83 -14.39 -16.02
CA LEU A 117 39.44 -14.39 -16.48
C LEU A 117 38.94 -12.99 -16.84
N ARG A 118 39.83 -12.01 -16.94
CA ARG A 118 39.50 -10.60 -17.18
C ARG A 118 38.66 -10.41 -18.44
N ASN A 119 37.75 -9.44 -18.47
CA ASN A 119 36.95 -9.08 -19.64
C ASN A 119 36.18 -10.27 -20.25
N ASN A 120 35.40 -10.97 -19.43
CA ASN A 120 34.46 -12.01 -19.84
C ASN A 120 33.02 -11.57 -19.50
N LYS A 121 32.07 -12.51 -19.49
CA LYS A 121 30.67 -12.29 -19.11
C LYS A 121 30.33 -12.96 -17.78
N LEU A 122 31.32 -13.14 -16.90
CA LEU A 122 31.13 -13.79 -15.62
C LEU A 122 30.32 -12.89 -14.69
N THR A 123 29.30 -13.44 -14.06
CA THR A 123 28.47 -12.70 -13.11
C THR A 123 28.76 -13.05 -11.66
N ARG A 124 29.36 -14.22 -11.42
CA ARG A 124 29.72 -14.75 -10.10
C ARG A 124 30.90 -15.70 -10.22
N LEU A 125 31.73 -15.79 -9.19
CA LEU A 125 32.81 -16.76 -9.11
C LEU A 125 32.53 -17.69 -7.93
N PRO A 126 32.38 -19.02 -8.15
CA PRO A 126 32.10 -19.94 -7.06
C PRO A 126 33.30 -20.01 -6.12
N LEU A 127 33.06 -19.91 -4.81
CA LEU A 127 34.10 -20.04 -3.79
C LEU A 127 34.84 -21.38 -3.91
N ASP A 128 34.11 -22.44 -4.21
CA ASP A 128 34.63 -23.79 -4.43
C ASP A 128 35.74 -23.85 -5.49
N LEU A 129 35.72 -22.98 -6.51
CA LEU A 129 36.77 -22.94 -7.54
C LEU A 129 38.09 -22.45 -6.95
N VAL A 130 38.04 -21.37 -6.17
CA VAL A 130 39.23 -20.75 -5.60
C VAL A 130 39.74 -21.46 -4.35
N GLU A 131 38.89 -22.23 -3.66
CA GLU A 131 39.31 -23.12 -2.58
C GLU A 131 39.92 -24.43 -3.10
N LYS A 132 39.41 -24.96 -4.22
CA LYS A 132 39.96 -26.16 -4.88
C LYS A 132 41.36 -25.91 -5.43
N LEU A 133 41.60 -24.72 -5.98
CA LEU A 133 42.84 -24.38 -6.67
C LEU A 133 43.82 -23.67 -5.74
N ASN A 134 45.08 -24.09 -5.73
CA ASN A 134 46.15 -23.40 -5.01
C ASN A 134 46.70 -22.23 -5.86
N LEU A 135 45.86 -21.22 -6.07
CA LEU A 135 46.17 -20.08 -6.94
C LEU A 135 47.27 -19.20 -6.33
N THR A 136 48.21 -18.80 -7.16
CA THR A 136 49.19 -17.75 -6.86
C THR A 136 48.69 -16.39 -7.35
N SER A 137 47.97 -16.35 -8.47
CA SER A 137 47.37 -15.12 -8.98
C SER A 137 46.07 -15.37 -9.74
N ILE A 138 45.09 -14.50 -9.53
CA ILE A 138 43.85 -14.46 -10.29
C ILE A 138 43.54 -13.04 -10.76
N LEU A 139 43.04 -12.92 -12.00
CA LEU A 139 42.59 -11.65 -12.60
C LEU A 139 41.12 -11.75 -13.01
N LEU A 140 40.28 -10.83 -12.54
CA LEU A 140 38.82 -10.90 -12.59
C LEU A 140 38.14 -9.64 -13.13
N ALA A 141 38.86 -8.52 -13.29
CA ALA A 141 38.30 -7.23 -13.67
C ALA A 141 37.57 -7.25 -15.03
N GLY A 142 36.70 -6.27 -15.26
CA GLY A 142 35.97 -6.14 -16.53
C GLY A 142 34.92 -7.22 -16.79
N ASN A 143 34.48 -7.92 -15.74
CA ASN A 143 33.33 -8.83 -15.78
C ASN A 143 32.09 -8.17 -15.15
N PRO A 144 30.86 -8.51 -15.59
CA PRO A 144 29.63 -7.96 -15.03
C PRO A 144 29.23 -8.65 -13.70
N TRP A 145 30.01 -8.44 -12.64
CA TRP A 145 29.76 -9.04 -11.31
C TRP A 145 28.41 -8.61 -10.73
N GLN A 146 27.60 -9.55 -10.23
CA GLN A 146 26.27 -9.24 -9.69
C GLN A 146 26.30 -8.65 -8.27
N CYS A 147 27.31 -8.99 -7.47
CA CYS A 147 27.51 -8.47 -6.11
C CYS A 147 26.26 -8.59 -5.25
N LYS A 148 25.78 -9.83 -5.09
CA LYS A 148 24.66 -10.19 -4.24
C LYS A 148 25.15 -10.75 -2.91
N CYS A 149 24.22 -11.02 -2.00
CA CYS A 149 24.54 -11.64 -0.72
C CYS A 149 25.28 -12.98 -0.85
N GLU A 150 24.97 -13.77 -1.90
CA GLU A 150 25.67 -15.03 -2.20
C GLU A 150 27.17 -14.83 -2.48
N ASP A 151 27.56 -13.66 -2.99
CA ASP A 151 28.95 -13.35 -3.32
C ASP A 151 29.75 -12.87 -2.09
N TYR A 152 29.11 -12.69 -0.92
CA TYR A 152 29.77 -12.20 0.29
C TYR A 152 30.88 -13.15 0.78
N ALA A 153 30.69 -14.47 0.65
CA ALA A 153 31.70 -15.44 1.02
C ALA A 153 32.95 -15.32 0.14
N PHE A 154 32.76 -15.15 -1.17
CA PHE A 154 33.86 -14.88 -2.09
C PHE A 154 34.53 -13.52 -1.81
N ARG A 155 33.77 -12.49 -1.45
CA ARG A 155 34.30 -11.19 -1.01
C ARG A 155 35.22 -11.33 0.20
N GLN A 156 34.81 -12.11 1.21
CA GLN A 156 35.64 -12.39 2.39
C GLN A 156 36.93 -13.14 2.02
N TRP A 157 36.83 -14.13 1.14
CA TRP A 157 38.00 -14.85 0.63
C TRP A 157 38.96 -13.91 -0.12
N ALA A 158 38.44 -13.04 -0.99
CA ALA A 158 39.24 -12.09 -1.76
C ALA A 158 39.92 -11.04 -0.86
N GLU A 159 39.28 -10.64 0.24
CA GLU A 159 39.85 -9.75 1.25
C GLU A 159 41.01 -10.41 2.01
N ALA A 160 40.84 -11.67 2.43
CA ALA A 160 41.89 -12.45 3.08
C ALA A 160 43.07 -12.78 2.14
N ASN A 161 42.79 -12.94 0.84
CA ASN A 161 43.76 -13.34 -0.17
C ASN A 161 44.05 -12.22 -1.18
N ARG A 162 44.05 -10.96 -0.72
CA ARG A 162 44.17 -9.77 -1.57
C ARG A 162 45.41 -9.75 -2.46
N TYR A 163 46.51 -10.38 -2.03
CA TYR A 163 47.73 -10.50 -2.83
C TYR A 163 47.59 -11.45 -4.03
N MET A 164 46.68 -12.44 -3.95
CA MET A 164 46.39 -13.34 -5.08
C MET A 164 45.50 -12.66 -6.12
N VAL A 165 44.54 -11.85 -5.68
CA VAL A 165 43.62 -11.13 -6.58
C VAL A 165 44.31 -9.86 -7.07
N GLN A 166 45.12 -9.98 -8.11
CA GLN A 166 46.01 -8.92 -8.56
C GLN A 166 45.30 -7.64 -9.02
N ASP A 167 44.07 -7.77 -9.51
CA ASP A 167 43.23 -6.66 -9.99
C ASP A 167 42.01 -6.41 -9.08
N ALA A 168 42.12 -6.74 -7.78
CA ALA A 168 41.02 -6.61 -6.82
C ALA A 168 40.35 -5.23 -6.81
N ASP A 169 41.14 -4.16 -6.99
CA ASP A 169 40.66 -2.78 -6.97
C ASP A 169 39.94 -2.36 -8.26
N GLU A 170 40.10 -3.12 -9.35
CA GLU A 170 39.42 -2.89 -10.62
C GLU A 170 38.13 -3.72 -10.76
N ILE A 171 37.81 -4.57 -9.77
CA ILE A 171 36.60 -5.39 -9.76
C ILE A 171 35.41 -4.49 -9.42
N MET A 172 34.51 -4.31 -10.39
CA MET A 172 33.33 -3.44 -10.27
C MET A 172 32.04 -4.24 -10.30
N CYS A 173 31.06 -3.82 -9.51
CA CYS A 173 29.72 -4.39 -9.50
C CYS A 173 28.85 -3.85 -10.64
N SER A 174 28.07 -4.72 -11.27
CA SER A 174 27.28 -4.45 -12.47
C SER A 174 25.83 -4.05 -12.20
N LEU A 175 25.27 -3.33 -13.17
CA LEU A 175 24.09 -2.47 -13.13
C LEU A 175 22.72 -3.18 -13.21
N GLN A 176 22.52 -4.30 -12.52
CA GLN A 176 21.24 -5.04 -12.64
C GLN A 176 20.15 -4.65 -11.62
N SER A 177 20.41 -3.71 -10.71
CA SER A 177 19.40 -3.18 -9.78
C SER A 177 19.36 -1.65 -9.86
N HIS A 178 18.15 -1.07 -9.86
CA HIS A 178 17.87 0.37 -9.82
C HIS A 178 18.32 1.05 -8.50
N THR A 179 19.53 0.79 -8.03
CA THR A 179 20.14 1.36 -6.81
C THR A 179 21.33 2.25 -7.18
N PRO A 180 21.59 3.33 -6.41
CA PRO A 180 22.70 4.27 -6.65
C PRO A 180 24.11 3.69 -6.38
N GLU A 181 24.24 2.36 -6.30
CA GLU A 181 25.47 1.62 -5.96
C GLU A 181 26.09 0.91 -7.17
N ALA A 182 25.41 0.99 -8.31
CA ALA A 182 25.96 0.76 -9.62
C ALA A 182 27.29 1.52 -9.79
N MET A 183 28.40 0.81 -9.98
CA MET A 183 29.78 1.33 -10.04
C MET A 183 30.53 1.48 -8.70
N LYS A 184 30.10 0.79 -7.63
CA LYS A 184 30.97 0.59 -6.46
C LYS A 184 32.04 -0.50 -6.72
N PRO A 185 33.29 -0.32 -6.25
CA PRO A 185 34.28 -1.38 -6.22
C PRO A 185 33.83 -2.54 -5.32
N PHE A 186 34.02 -3.77 -5.77
CA PHE A 186 33.58 -4.97 -5.05
C PHE A 186 34.21 -5.08 -3.65
N MET A 187 35.46 -4.66 -3.50
CA MET A 187 36.20 -4.74 -2.23
C MET A 187 35.69 -3.75 -1.17
N GLU A 188 35.06 -2.65 -1.58
CA GLU A 188 34.49 -1.66 -0.67
C GLU A 188 33.15 -2.12 -0.08
N LEU A 189 32.49 -3.10 -0.71
CA LEU A 189 31.18 -3.56 -0.29
C LEU A 189 31.26 -4.42 0.98
N GLY A 190 30.59 -3.98 2.03
CA GLY A 190 30.49 -4.67 3.30
C GLY A 190 29.33 -5.68 3.38
N GLN A 191 29.27 -6.44 4.48
CA GLN A 191 28.19 -7.41 4.73
C GLN A 191 26.79 -6.77 4.68
N LYS A 192 26.65 -5.55 5.23
CA LYS A 192 25.36 -4.86 5.28
C LYS A 192 24.86 -4.38 3.91
N GLU A 193 25.79 -4.11 3.00
CA GLU A 193 25.49 -3.66 1.63
C GLU A 193 25.16 -4.85 0.73
N LEU A 194 25.95 -5.94 0.80
CA LEU A 194 25.73 -7.17 0.02
C LEU A 194 24.55 -8.00 0.56
N CYS A 195 24.39 -8.07 1.88
CA CYS A 195 23.36 -8.83 2.59
C CYS A 195 22.50 -7.90 3.47
N PRO A 196 21.65 -7.04 2.88
CA PRO A 196 20.71 -6.25 3.65
C PRO A 196 19.76 -7.20 4.41
N SER A 197 19.76 -7.10 5.73
CA SER A 197 18.92 -7.97 6.56
C SER A 197 17.44 -7.64 6.32
N ALA A 198 16.58 -8.67 6.25
CA ALA A 198 15.13 -8.48 6.11
C ALA A 198 14.52 -7.57 7.21
N THR A 199 15.20 -7.44 8.34
CA THR A 199 14.85 -6.52 9.43
C THR A 199 14.83 -5.04 9.00
N SER A 200 15.65 -4.61 8.04
CA SER A 200 15.61 -3.23 7.54
C SER A 200 14.32 -2.96 6.75
N ALA A 201 13.83 -3.95 6.00
CA ALA A 201 12.55 -3.88 5.31
C ALA A 201 11.38 -3.84 6.30
N TRP A 202 11.38 -4.71 7.32
CA TRP A 202 10.33 -4.72 8.35
C TRP A 202 10.27 -3.42 9.17
N LEU A 203 11.42 -2.79 9.47
CA LEU A 203 11.45 -1.50 10.16
C LEU A 203 10.86 -0.38 9.31
N LEU A 204 11.11 -0.36 8.00
CA LEU A 204 10.54 0.63 7.09
C LEU A 204 9.01 0.50 7.00
N TYR A 205 8.49 -0.71 6.77
CA TYR A 205 7.05 -0.96 6.71
C TYR A 205 6.36 -0.73 8.07
N GLY A 206 6.99 -1.15 9.16
CA GLY A 206 6.45 -1.01 10.51
C GLY A 206 6.22 0.45 10.90
N VAL A 207 7.16 1.35 10.56
CA VAL A 207 7.01 2.78 10.83
C VAL A 207 5.86 3.39 10.03
N HIS A 208 5.73 3.05 8.74
CA HIS A 208 4.63 3.56 7.93
C HIS A 208 3.25 3.08 8.42
N VAL A 209 3.14 1.82 8.85
CA VAL A 209 1.92 1.28 9.44
C VAL A 209 1.59 1.98 10.76
N LEU A 210 2.58 2.22 11.62
CA LEU A 210 2.39 2.92 12.90
C LEU A 210 1.88 4.35 12.68
N VAL A 211 2.48 5.10 11.75
CA VAL A 211 2.07 6.47 11.40
C VAL A 211 0.65 6.48 10.83
N PHE A 212 0.33 5.53 9.94
CA PHE A 212 -1.02 5.42 9.39
C PHE A 212 -2.06 5.15 10.48
N VAL A 213 -1.80 4.22 11.40
CA VAL A 213 -2.70 3.94 12.52
C VAL A 213 -2.86 5.16 13.42
N ALA A 214 -1.78 5.89 13.73
CA ALA A 214 -1.85 7.12 14.51
C ALA A 214 -2.68 8.20 13.81
N CYS A 215 -2.51 8.40 12.49
CA CYS A 215 -3.30 9.32 11.70
C CYS A 215 -4.79 8.94 11.68
N VAL A 216 -5.12 7.65 11.53
CA VAL A 216 -6.52 7.18 11.57
C VAL A 216 -7.14 7.39 12.95
N LEU A 217 -6.43 7.11 14.03
CA LEU A 217 -6.92 7.31 15.40
C LEU A 217 -7.14 8.79 15.72
N THR A 218 -6.20 9.65 15.33
CA THR A 218 -6.33 11.11 15.50
C THR A 218 -7.45 11.69 14.64
N ALA A 219 -7.59 11.26 13.39
CA ALA A 219 -8.72 11.65 12.54
C ALA A 219 -10.06 11.15 13.09
N SER A 220 -10.11 9.92 13.61
CA SER A 220 -11.32 9.35 14.20
C SER A 220 -11.74 10.08 15.47
N THR A 221 -10.79 10.38 16.38
CA THR A 221 -11.09 11.15 17.59
C THR A 221 -11.49 12.58 17.26
N ALA A 222 -10.85 13.22 16.28
CA ALA A 222 -11.27 14.53 15.78
C ALA A 222 -12.68 14.48 15.18
N TYR A 223 -12.99 13.48 14.33
CA TYR A 223 -14.31 13.32 13.75
C TYR A 223 -15.39 13.13 14.83
N LEU A 224 -15.14 12.28 15.83
CA LEU A 224 -16.10 12.06 16.92
C LEU A 224 -16.30 13.32 17.78
N LYS A 225 -15.23 14.07 18.08
CA LYS A 225 -15.30 15.31 18.85
C LYS A 225 -16.02 16.44 18.11
N TYR A 226 -15.78 16.57 16.81
CA TYR A 226 -16.28 17.68 15.99
C TYR A 226 -17.42 17.27 15.05
N LYS A 227 -18.09 16.14 15.33
CA LYS A 227 -19.13 15.54 14.46
C LYS A 227 -20.21 16.54 14.03
N ARG A 228 -20.75 17.34 14.96
CA ARG A 228 -21.78 18.36 14.66
C ARG A 228 -21.24 19.47 13.78
N GLU A 229 -20.10 20.05 14.15
CA GLU A 229 -19.46 21.13 13.39
C GLU A 229 -19.10 20.71 11.96
N ILE A 230 -18.60 19.48 11.78
CA ILE A 230 -18.27 18.91 10.47
C ILE A 230 -19.55 18.73 9.63
N LYS A 231 -20.64 18.21 10.20
CA LYS A 231 -21.93 18.08 9.50
C LYS A 231 -22.47 19.46 9.04
N VAL A 232 -22.39 20.47 9.91
CA VAL A 232 -22.81 21.85 9.61
C VAL A 232 -21.93 22.49 8.54
N TRP A 233 -20.63 22.29 8.62
CA TRP A 233 -19.65 22.76 7.64
C TRP A 233 -19.86 22.13 6.25
N LEU A 234 -20.17 20.82 6.21
CA LEU A 234 -20.51 20.10 4.96
C LEU A 234 -21.82 20.60 4.36
N TYR A 235 -22.80 20.96 5.20
CA TYR A 235 -24.06 21.56 4.77
C TYR A 235 -23.84 22.96 4.17
N ALA A 236 -23.09 23.83 4.84
CA ALA A 236 -22.80 25.18 4.38
C ALA A 236 -22.06 25.24 3.03
N ARG A 237 -21.27 24.20 2.71
CA ARG A 237 -20.56 24.06 1.42
C ARG A 237 -21.39 23.36 0.32
N GLY A 238 -22.66 23.04 0.57
CA GLY A 238 -23.54 22.38 -0.40
C GLY A 238 -23.21 20.91 -0.69
N LEU A 239 -22.31 20.29 0.08
CA LEU A 239 -21.92 18.88 -0.08
C LEU A 239 -22.98 17.92 0.49
N CYS A 240 -23.81 18.37 1.42
CA CYS A 240 -24.90 17.58 2.01
C CYS A 240 -26.12 17.39 1.08
N SER A 241 -26.31 18.19 0.03
CA SER A 241 -27.45 18.01 -0.89
C SER A 241 -27.35 16.71 -1.71
N ARG A 242 -26.12 16.20 -1.91
CA ARG A 242 -25.83 14.98 -2.67
C ARG A 242 -25.73 13.72 -1.81
N LEU A 243 -25.56 13.86 -0.49
CA LEU A 243 -25.28 12.77 0.46
C LEU A 243 -26.33 12.62 1.57
N GLN A 244 -27.35 13.48 1.64
CA GLN A 244 -28.48 13.37 2.58
C GLN A 244 -28.03 13.22 4.05
N CYS A 245 -26.98 13.95 4.45
CA CYS A 245 -26.22 13.70 5.69
C CYS A 245 -26.89 14.14 7.00
N ILE A 246 -27.96 14.94 6.93
CA ILE A 246 -28.68 15.46 8.09
C ILE A 246 -30.11 14.94 7.98
N LYS A 247 -30.48 14.02 8.85
CA LYS A 247 -31.87 13.57 9.00
C LYS A 247 -32.58 14.50 9.99
N GLU A 248 -33.87 14.73 9.83
CA GLU A 248 -34.68 15.49 10.81
C GLU A 248 -34.50 14.95 12.24
N ASP A 249 -34.29 13.64 12.38
CA ASP A 249 -33.98 12.99 13.66
C ASP A 249 -32.68 13.47 14.34
N ASP A 250 -31.65 13.88 13.59
CA ASP A 250 -30.40 14.42 14.14
C ASP A 250 -30.58 15.85 14.69
N LEU A 251 -31.52 16.62 14.13
CA LEU A 251 -31.83 17.99 14.57
C LEU A 251 -32.72 18.01 15.81
N ASP A 252 -33.44 16.91 16.05
CA ASP A 252 -34.44 16.78 17.09
C ASP A 252 -33.98 15.83 18.24
N GLU A 253 -32.68 15.50 18.33
CA GLU A 253 -32.13 14.59 19.35
C GLU A 253 -32.39 15.08 20.79
N ASP A 254 -32.40 16.39 21.00
CA ASP A 254 -32.58 17.08 22.29
C ASP A 254 -34.05 17.32 22.66
N LYS A 255 -35.00 16.98 21.78
CA LYS A 255 -36.43 17.20 22.02
C LYS A 255 -37.04 16.12 22.90
N LEU A 256 -37.79 16.56 23.91
CA LEU A 256 -38.38 15.73 24.97
C LEU A 256 -39.68 15.02 24.54
N PHE A 257 -40.46 15.65 23.65
CA PHE A 257 -41.76 15.15 23.24
C PHE A 257 -41.79 14.82 21.75
N ASP A 258 -42.44 13.72 21.38
CA ASP A 258 -42.63 13.36 19.97
C ASP A 258 -43.64 14.28 19.30
N VAL A 259 -44.71 14.65 20.02
CA VAL A 259 -45.83 15.43 19.48
C VAL A 259 -46.34 16.44 20.51
N PHE A 260 -46.45 17.71 20.12
CA PHE A 260 -47.30 18.68 20.82
C PHE A 260 -48.70 18.65 20.22
N LEU A 261 -49.73 18.44 21.04
CA LEU A 261 -51.13 18.47 20.60
C LEU A 261 -51.76 19.82 21.00
N SER A 262 -52.19 20.58 20.00
CA SER A 262 -52.92 21.84 20.17
C SER A 262 -54.39 21.63 19.81
N PHE A 263 -55.27 21.96 20.74
CA PHE A 263 -56.72 21.74 20.68
C PHE A 263 -57.47 22.81 21.51
N SER A 264 -58.76 23.01 21.25
CA SER A 264 -59.58 23.94 22.04
C SER A 264 -59.89 23.36 23.41
N SER A 265 -59.93 24.19 24.45
CA SER A 265 -60.29 23.75 25.81
C SER A 265 -61.67 23.10 25.90
N LYS A 266 -62.60 23.50 25.01
CA LYS A 266 -63.93 22.90 24.86
C LYS A 266 -63.88 21.45 24.35
N ASP A 267 -62.84 21.08 23.61
CA ASP A 267 -62.66 19.74 23.02
C ASP A 267 -61.70 18.85 23.82
N SER A 268 -61.26 19.34 25.00
CA SER A 268 -60.33 18.64 25.89
C SER A 268 -60.77 17.20 26.20
N ASN A 269 -62.02 16.99 26.57
CA ASN A 269 -62.57 15.67 26.87
C ASN A 269 -62.41 14.71 25.69
N TRP A 270 -62.62 15.17 24.47
CA TRP A 270 -62.46 14.34 23.29
C TRP A 270 -60.97 14.03 23.04
N ALA A 271 -60.09 15.03 23.12
CA ALA A 271 -58.66 14.85 22.91
C ALA A 271 -58.05 13.83 23.90
N TYR A 272 -58.41 13.93 25.19
CA TYR A 272 -57.90 13.04 26.24
C TYR A 272 -58.47 11.62 26.19
N ASN A 273 -59.69 11.43 25.71
CA ASN A 273 -60.33 10.11 25.69
C ASN A 273 -60.10 9.37 24.37
N GLU A 274 -60.06 10.06 23.24
CA GLU A 274 -60.05 9.43 21.91
C GLU A 274 -58.69 9.47 21.22
N LEU A 275 -57.97 10.60 21.30
CA LEU A 275 -56.78 10.84 20.47
C LEU A 275 -55.48 10.50 21.21
N ILE A 276 -55.28 11.08 22.39
CA ILE A 276 -54.04 10.94 23.18
C ILE A 276 -53.76 9.46 23.53
N PRO A 277 -54.71 8.68 24.07
CA PRO A 277 -54.42 7.30 24.48
C PRO A 277 -54.01 6.41 23.30
N LYS A 278 -54.60 6.64 22.11
CA LYS A 278 -54.26 5.88 20.91
C LYS A 278 -52.87 6.23 20.37
N ILE A 279 -52.41 7.47 20.53
CA ILE A 279 -51.04 7.86 20.16
C ILE A 279 -50.02 7.28 21.16
N GLU A 280 -50.32 7.38 22.45
CA GLU A 280 -49.43 6.90 23.53
C GLU A 280 -49.30 5.37 23.54
N THR A 281 -50.36 4.62 23.21
CA THR A 281 -50.31 3.14 23.08
C THR A 281 -49.37 2.67 21.96
N HIS A 282 -49.13 3.49 20.93
CA HIS A 282 -48.13 3.22 19.90
C HIS A 282 -46.71 3.65 20.31
N GLY A 283 -46.55 4.16 21.53
CA GLY A 283 -45.27 4.49 22.13
C GLY A 283 -44.71 5.84 21.70
N PHE A 284 -45.57 6.84 21.50
CA PHE A 284 -45.21 8.24 21.28
C PHE A 284 -45.46 9.07 22.53
N SER A 285 -44.56 10.00 22.85
CA SER A 285 -44.78 10.97 23.93
C SER A 285 -45.56 12.19 23.45
N VAL A 286 -46.67 12.49 24.13
CA VAL A 286 -47.54 13.63 23.79
C VAL A 286 -47.37 14.75 24.82
N CYS A 287 -47.23 15.99 24.36
CA CYS A 287 -47.23 17.20 25.17
C CYS A 287 -48.56 17.95 24.97
N THR A 288 -49.17 18.40 26.07
CA THR A 288 -50.30 19.33 26.05
C THR A 288 -50.02 20.49 27.00
N TYR A 289 -50.62 21.66 26.73
CA TYR A 289 -50.37 22.89 27.48
C TYR A 289 -50.82 22.82 28.95
N ASP A 290 -51.77 21.96 29.27
CA ASP A 290 -52.44 21.81 30.56
C ASP A 290 -51.92 20.63 31.40
N ARG A 291 -51.34 19.58 30.78
CA ARG A 291 -50.82 18.40 31.48
C ARG A 291 -49.36 18.54 31.89
N ASN A 292 -48.55 19.20 31.06
CA ASN A 292 -47.10 19.14 31.14
C ASN A 292 -46.47 20.38 31.81
N PHE A 293 -47.25 21.43 32.08
CA PHE A 293 -46.76 22.70 32.64
C PHE A 293 -47.44 23.04 33.96
N LYS A 294 -46.66 23.53 34.94
CA LYS A 294 -47.18 23.92 36.26
C LYS A 294 -47.73 25.35 36.24
N GLY A 295 -48.77 25.61 37.05
CA GLY A 295 -49.37 26.93 37.18
C GLY A 295 -48.37 27.99 37.68
N GLY A 296 -48.48 29.21 37.13
CA GLY A 296 -47.64 30.37 37.50
C GLY A 296 -46.95 31.07 36.32
N TYR A 297 -46.97 30.47 35.13
CA TYR A 297 -46.39 31.04 33.90
C TYR A 297 -47.45 31.63 32.98
N LEU A 298 -47.05 32.58 32.12
CA LEU A 298 -47.91 33.04 31.05
C LEU A 298 -48.15 31.88 30.09
N VAL A 299 -49.42 31.73 29.74
CA VAL A 299 -49.90 30.69 28.85
C VAL A 299 -49.20 30.76 27.47
N GLN A 300 -48.73 31.94 27.07
CA GLN A 300 -47.91 32.15 25.88
C GLN A 300 -46.54 31.45 25.97
N ASP A 301 -45.86 31.59 27.10
CA ASP A 301 -44.53 30.99 27.32
C ASP A 301 -44.63 29.46 27.34
N ILE A 302 -45.72 28.93 27.89
CA ILE A 302 -46.01 27.50 27.93
C ILE A 302 -46.08 26.91 26.51
N ILE A 303 -46.82 27.55 25.60
CA ILE A 303 -46.92 27.07 24.21
C ILE A 303 -45.58 27.21 23.48
N HIS A 304 -44.89 28.33 23.66
CA HIS A 304 -43.57 28.53 23.03
C HIS A 304 -42.60 27.42 23.44
N GLU A 305 -42.58 27.05 24.71
CA GLU A 305 -41.77 25.96 25.24
C GLU A 305 -42.28 24.58 24.74
N ALA A 306 -43.59 24.36 24.74
CA ALA A 306 -44.18 23.10 24.28
C ALA A 306 -43.87 22.83 22.79
N VAL A 307 -43.91 23.87 21.96
CA VAL A 307 -43.50 23.82 20.55
C VAL A 307 -41.99 23.60 20.44
N ALA A 308 -41.18 24.22 21.32
CA ALA A 308 -39.73 24.07 21.31
C ALA A 308 -39.26 22.65 21.61
N CYS A 309 -39.88 22.02 22.60
CA CYS A 309 -39.52 20.70 23.08
C CYS A 309 -40.14 19.55 22.26
N SER A 310 -40.92 19.85 21.21
CA SER A 310 -41.67 18.83 20.45
C SER A 310 -41.18 18.65 19.00
N ARG A 311 -41.10 17.40 18.55
CA ARG A 311 -40.61 17.04 17.21
C ARG A 311 -41.62 17.33 16.09
N ARG A 312 -42.91 17.13 16.41
CA ARG A 312 -44.06 17.45 15.56
C ARG A 312 -45.11 18.22 16.34
N ILE A 313 -45.93 18.96 15.61
CA ILE A 313 -47.06 19.73 16.15
C ILE A 313 -48.32 19.21 15.46
N LEU A 314 -49.24 18.65 16.24
CA LEU A 314 -50.50 18.10 15.81
C LEU A 314 -51.62 19.08 16.18
N LEU A 315 -52.26 19.65 15.17
CA LEU A 315 -53.36 20.60 15.34
C LEU A 315 -54.69 19.87 15.18
N LEU A 316 -55.53 19.97 16.20
CA LEU A 316 -56.88 19.44 16.18
C LEU A 316 -57.86 20.54 15.76
N LEU A 317 -58.25 20.51 14.48
CA LEU A 317 -59.10 21.52 13.88
C LEU A 317 -60.59 21.12 14.01
N THR A 318 -61.27 21.80 14.93
CA THR A 318 -62.72 21.75 15.20
C THR A 318 -63.32 23.14 14.99
N GLU A 319 -64.65 23.26 15.01
CA GLU A 319 -65.29 24.60 15.01
C GLU A 319 -64.84 25.43 16.23
N ASN A 320 -64.80 24.80 17.41
CA ASN A 320 -64.35 25.41 18.66
C ASN A 320 -62.88 25.86 18.64
N PHE A 321 -62.03 25.20 17.85
CA PHE A 321 -60.63 25.59 17.66
C PHE A 321 -60.53 26.88 16.86
N VAL A 322 -61.32 26.99 15.79
CA VAL A 322 -61.28 28.12 14.88
C VAL A 322 -61.87 29.38 15.51
N GLU A 323 -62.87 29.26 16.39
CA GLU A 323 -63.41 30.39 17.16
C GLU A 323 -62.47 30.90 18.25
N SER A 324 -61.51 30.08 18.70
CA SER A 324 -60.60 30.42 19.80
C SER A 324 -59.42 31.26 19.32
N GLU A 325 -59.32 32.52 19.79
CA GLU A 325 -58.16 33.38 19.54
C GLU A 325 -56.86 32.77 20.03
N TRP A 326 -56.95 31.96 21.09
CA TRP A 326 -55.81 31.30 21.71
C TRP A 326 -55.26 30.16 20.83
N CYS A 327 -56.14 29.37 20.25
CA CYS A 327 -55.78 28.31 19.29
C CYS A 327 -55.23 28.88 17.96
N ARG A 328 -55.75 30.04 17.52
CA ARG A 328 -55.18 30.77 16.37
C ARG A 328 -53.76 31.26 16.65
N TRP A 329 -53.48 31.66 17.89
CA TRP A 329 -52.13 32.06 18.29
C TRP A 329 -51.18 30.85 18.35
N GLU A 330 -51.61 29.71 18.90
CA GLU A 330 -50.85 28.44 18.87
C GLU A 330 -50.45 28.04 17.44
N PHE A 331 -51.39 28.11 16.50
CA PHE A 331 -51.11 27.84 15.08
C PHE A 331 -50.01 28.77 14.53
N ARG A 332 -50.07 30.08 14.80
CA ARG A 332 -49.08 31.04 14.30
C ARG A 332 -47.68 30.78 14.87
N VAL A 333 -47.58 30.47 16.15
CA VAL A 333 -46.30 30.11 16.79
C VAL A 333 -45.72 28.84 16.14
N ALA A 334 -46.56 27.82 15.95
CA ALA A 334 -46.15 26.57 15.31
C ALA A 334 -45.76 26.76 13.83
N HIS A 335 -46.50 27.59 13.09
CA HIS A 335 -46.25 27.88 11.68
C HIS A 335 -44.97 28.70 11.47
N HIS A 336 -44.73 29.71 12.31
CA HIS A 336 -43.50 30.49 12.28
C HIS A 336 -42.27 29.60 12.52
N ARG A 337 -42.34 28.71 13.52
CA ARG A 337 -41.25 27.75 13.82
C ARG A 337 -40.98 26.79 12.66
N ALA A 338 -42.03 26.28 12.01
CA ALA A 338 -41.88 25.39 10.85
C ALA A 338 -41.18 26.09 9.67
N LEU A 339 -41.42 27.40 9.50
CA LEU A 339 -40.74 28.23 8.49
C LEU A 339 -39.27 28.50 8.86
N GLU A 340 -38.96 28.83 10.12
CA GLU A 340 -37.58 29.05 10.61
C GLU A 340 -36.71 27.79 10.44
N ASP A 341 -37.25 26.63 10.81
CA ASP A 341 -36.55 25.35 10.71
C ASP A 341 -36.50 24.80 9.27
N ASN A 342 -37.18 25.45 8.31
CA ASN A 342 -37.36 24.99 6.93
C ASN A 342 -37.80 23.51 6.83
N THR A 343 -38.64 23.06 7.76
CA THR A 343 -39.13 21.67 7.86
C THR A 343 -40.63 21.67 8.13
N ASN A 344 -41.38 20.80 7.45
CA ASN A 344 -42.83 20.71 7.67
C ASN A 344 -43.14 19.87 8.92
N ARG A 345 -43.14 20.53 10.09
CA ARG A 345 -43.38 19.89 11.40
C ARG A 345 -44.85 19.81 11.81
N LEU A 346 -45.72 20.44 11.05
CA LEU A 346 -47.14 20.63 11.32
C LEU A 346 -47.99 19.52 10.70
N ILE A 347 -48.89 18.95 11.49
CA ILE A 347 -49.86 17.92 11.09
C ILE A 347 -51.24 18.44 11.47
N VAL A 348 -52.16 18.49 10.51
CA VAL A 348 -53.52 19.01 10.74
C VAL A 348 -54.51 17.85 10.70
N VAL A 349 -55.31 17.71 11.76
CA VAL A 349 -56.41 16.75 11.86
C VAL A 349 -57.73 17.53 11.91
N LEU A 350 -58.58 17.34 10.90
CA LEU A 350 -59.90 17.95 10.82
C LEU A 350 -60.94 17.00 11.41
N VAL A 351 -61.62 17.41 12.48
CA VAL A 351 -62.67 16.60 13.14
C VAL A 351 -64.06 16.97 12.64
N ASP A 352 -64.33 18.26 12.47
CA ASP A 352 -65.63 18.78 12.04
C ASP A 352 -65.57 19.40 10.64
N GLU A 353 -66.70 19.52 9.95
CA GLU A 353 -66.80 20.26 8.69
C GLU A 353 -66.73 21.78 8.94
N VAL A 354 -65.52 22.27 9.20
CA VAL A 354 -65.28 23.71 9.37
C VAL A 354 -65.47 24.42 8.03
N THR A 355 -66.41 25.37 7.98
CA THR A 355 -66.64 26.21 6.80
C THR A 355 -65.42 27.11 6.51
N SER A 356 -65.08 27.30 5.24
CA SER A 356 -63.89 28.06 4.79
C SER A 356 -63.84 29.50 5.28
N ASP A 357 -64.99 30.05 5.66
CA ASP A 357 -65.18 31.46 6.02
C ASP A 357 -64.91 31.71 7.51
N ALA A 358 -65.00 30.69 8.36
CA ALA A 358 -64.65 30.77 9.77
C ALA A 358 -63.13 30.80 10.01
N VAL A 359 -62.37 30.25 9.06
CA VAL A 359 -60.91 30.07 9.14
C VAL A 359 -60.16 31.36 8.79
N ASP A 360 -59.13 31.68 9.55
CA ASP A 360 -58.27 32.84 9.29
C ASP A 360 -57.47 32.70 7.97
N GLU A 361 -57.07 33.81 7.35
CA GLU A 361 -56.44 33.81 6.02
C GLU A 361 -55.15 32.98 5.97
N GLU A 362 -54.34 33.05 7.03
CA GLU A 362 -53.07 32.32 7.15
C GLU A 362 -53.29 30.81 7.24
N LEU A 363 -54.24 30.37 8.08
CA LEU A 363 -54.58 28.96 8.22
C LEU A 363 -55.23 28.40 6.95
N ARG A 364 -56.07 29.20 6.26
CA ARG A 364 -56.65 28.84 4.96
C ARG A 364 -55.56 28.61 3.91
N ARG A 365 -54.57 29.50 3.84
CA ARG A 365 -53.44 29.37 2.91
C ARG A 365 -52.60 28.12 3.22
N TYR A 366 -52.38 27.83 4.51
CA TYR A 366 -51.68 26.61 4.91
C TYR A 366 -52.44 25.34 4.52
N MET A 367 -53.75 25.29 4.75
CA MET A 367 -54.61 24.15 4.38
C MET A 367 -54.70 23.91 2.86
N GLN A 368 -54.52 24.94 2.02
CA GLN A 368 -54.50 24.79 0.56
C GLN A 368 -53.22 24.11 0.05
N VAL A 369 -52.12 24.25 0.79
CA VAL A 369 -50.79 23.79 0.38
C VAL A 369 -50.42 22.46 1.05
N THR A 370 -51.08 22.11 2.15
CA THR A 370 -50.76 20.94 2.96
C THR A 370 -51.88 19.92 3.00
N ASN A 371 -51.50 18.64 3.00
CA ASN A 371 -52.46 17.55 3.17
C ASN A 371 -52.85 17.46 4.65
N PHE A 372 -54.15 17.59 4.94
CA PHE A 372 -54.72 17.38 6.27
C PHE A 372 -55.42 16.02 6.35
N LEU A 373 -55.50 15.46 7.56
CA LEU A 373 -56.15 14.18 7.84
C LEU A 373 -57.57 14.43 8.31
N ARG A 374 -58.58 13.79 7.71
CA ARG A 374 -59.97 13.89 8.19
C ARG A 374 -60.27 12.80 9.19
N TRP A 375 -60.86 13.16 10.32
CA TRP A 375 -61.33 12.19 11.28
C TRP A 375 -62.36 11.25 10.66
N GLY A 376 -62.20 9.94 10.88
CA GLY A 376 -63.09 8.91 10.32
C GLY A 376 -62.81 8.53 8.86
N GLU A 377 -61.81 9.10 8.20
CA GLU A 377 -61.42 8.66 6.86
C GLU A 377 -60.79 7.25 6.86
N SER A 378 -60.80 6.57 5.71
CA SER A 378 -60.16 5.26 5.57
C SER A 378 -58.65 5.36 5.87
N HIS A 379 -58.15 4.45 6.70
CA HIS A 379 -56.74 4.40 7.12
C HIS A 379 -56.24 5.65 7.86
N PHE A 380 -57.13 6.39 8.52
CA PHE A 380 -56.76 7.57 9.32
C PHE A 380 -55.55 7.32 10.24
N TRP A 381 -55.60 6.26 11.05
CA TRP A 381 -54.55 5.95 12.02
C TRP A 381 -53.21 5.61 11.38
N ASP A 382 -53.22 4.83 10.29
CA ASP A 382 -51.99 4.48 9.57
C ASP A 382 -51.30 5.73 9.01
N LYS A 383 -52.09 6.66 8.46
CA LYS A 383 -51.57 7.93 7.93
C LYS A 383 -51.07 8.86 9.03
N LEU A 384 -51.78 8.92 10.15
CA LEU A 384 -51.37 9.71 11.31
C LEU A 384 -50.03 9.21 11.86
N LEU A 385 -49.94 7.91 12.16
CA LEU A 385 -48.72 7.29 12.69
C LEU A 385 -47.54 7.38 11.70
N TYR A 386 -47.79 7.33 10.39
CA TYR A 386 -46.77 7.55 9.37
C TYR A 386 -46.23 9.00 9.37
N SER A 387 -47.06 9.97 9.75
CA SER A 387 -46.70 11.39 9.79
C SER A 387 -45.96 11.78 11.08
N LEU A 388 -46.01 10.94 12.11
CA LEU A 388 -45.29 11.11 13.37
C LEU A 388 -43.78 10.83 13.23
N PRO A 389 -42.93 11.27 14.18
CA PRO A 389 -41.49 11.03 14.14
C PRO A 389 -41.17 9.53 14.01
N LYS A 390 -40.16 9.16 13.21
CA LYS A 390 -39.76 7.75 13.12
C LYS A 390 -39.16 7.30 14.45
N LYS A 391 -39.64 6.17 14.96
CA LYS A 391 -39.19 5.60 16.23
C LYS A 391 -37.77 5.07 16.08
N ASP A 392 -36.82 5.70 16.76
CA ASP A 392 -35.50 5.09 16.94
C ASP A 392 -35.54 4.13 18.13
N SER A 393 -34.93 2.96 17.95
CA SER A 393 -34.96 1.80 18.86
C SER A 393 -34.38 2.05 20.25
N GLN A 394 -33.79 3.22 20.51
CA GLN A 394 -33.14 3.57 21.79
C GLN A 394 -33.92 4.56 22.68
N ARG A 395 -35.11 5.03 22.27
CA ARG A 395 -35.76 6.17 22.95
C ARG A 395 -36.56 5.74 24.20
N ARG A 396 -36.30 6.43 25.33
CA ARG A 396 -37.05 6.27 26.59
C ARG A 396 -38.40 6.98 26.49
N LEU A 397 -39.47 6.27 26.84
CA LEU A 397 -40.79 6.85 27.05
C LEU A 397 -40.78 7.59 28.39
N ILE A 398 -41.11 8.88 28.39
CA ILE A 398 -41.33 9.66 29.62
C ILE A 398 -42.83 9.55 29.97
N PRO A 399 -43.23 8.81 31.02
CA PRO A 399 -44.63 8.68 31.38
C PRO A 399 -45.02 9.76 32.39
N SER A 400 -45.79 10.74 31.92
CA SER A 400 -46.57 11.71 32.73
C SER A 400 -45.78 12.66 33.65
N SER A 401 -46.50 13.67 34.16
CA SER A 401 -46.06 14.96 34.72
C SER A 401 -45.07 14.94 35.91
N GLN A 402 -44.66 13.79 36.43
CA GLN A 402 -43.81 13.71 37.64
C GLN A 402 -42.29 13.81 37.35
N GLU A 403 -41.80 13.40 36.18
CA GLU A 403 -40.36 13.44 35.87
C GLU A 403 -39.86 14.80 35.34
N TYR A 404 -40.71 15.62 34.70
CA TYR A 404 -40.31 16.94 34.18
C TYR A 404 -39.85 17.90 35.30
N ALA A 405 -40.38 17.72 36.51
CA ALA A 405 -39.99 18.53 37.68
C ALA A 405 -38.63 18.13 38.26
N SER A 406 -38.10 16.95 37.95
CA SER A 406 -36.86 16.42 38.54
C SER A 406 -35.62 16.79 37.73
N SER A 407 -35.76 17.19 36.47
CA SER A 407 -34.65 17.51 35.56
C SER A 407 -34.30 19.01 35.49
N HIS A 408 -35.11 19.88 36.11
CA HIS A 408 -34.95 21.34 36.06
C HIS A 408 -34.86 22.00 37.45
N LEU A 409 -34.40 21.27 38.46
CA LEU A 409 -34.01 21.78 39.78
C LEU A 409 -32.49 21.69 39.97
#